data_AF-A0A844CPM8-F1
#
_entry.id   AF-A0A844CPM8-F1
#
_cell.length_a   1.000
_cell.length_b   1.000
_cell.length_c   1.000
_cell.angle_alpha   90.00
_cell.angle_beta   90.00
_cell.angle_gamma   90.00
#
_symmetry.space_group_name_H-M   'P 1'
#
loop_
_entity.id
_entity.type
_entity.pdbx_description
1 polymer ?
#
loop_
_entity_poly.entity_id
_entity_poly.type
_entity_poly.pdbx_seq_one_letter_code
_entity_poly.pdbx_strand_id
1 'polypeptide(L)'
;MTDSSTHTATHLARVVEAIDAQFGEGFARKNPELVASLVQSATIEAAVSTGYTAHRQALDLAQKIGTETCETILKLKPRIFG
;
A
#
# COMPACT_ATOMS: atom_id res chain seq x y z
N MET A 1 -3.97 21.37 -0.62
CA MET A 1 -2.50 21.19 -0.64
C MET A 1 -1.86 21.14 0.76
N THR A 2 -2.46 21.76 1.77
CA THR A 2 -1.96 21.86 3.16
C THR A 2 -2.02 20.55 3.98
N ASP A 3 -2.91 19.62 3.65
CA ASP A 3 -3.03 18.34 4.39
C ASP A 3 -1.83 17.41 4.18
N SER A 4 -1.35 17.29 2.94
CA SER A 4 -0.25 16.38 2.61
C SER A 4 1.07 16.80 3.24
N SER A 5 1.35 18.10 3.29
CA SER A 5 2.55 18.65 3.96
C SER A 5 2.52 18.40 5.47
N THR A 6 1.34 18.51 6.09
CA THR A 6 1.16 18.31 7.54
C THR A 6 1.34 16.84 7.92
N HIS A 7 0.79 15.93 7.11
CA HIS A 7 0.99 14.50 7.27
C HIS A 7 2.46 14.11 7.11
N THR A 8 3.15 14.67 6.11
CA THR A 8 4.58 14.43 5.88
C THR A 8 5.43 14.90 7.05
N ALA A 9 5.19 16.10 7.57
CA ALA A 9 5.91 16.63 8.72
C ALA A 9 5.71 15.77 9.99
N THR A 10 4.47 15.33 10.23
CA THR A 10 4.14 14.45 11.37
C THR A 10 4.84 13.10 11.24
N HIS A 11 4.86 12.53 10.03
CA HIS A 11 5.54 11.27 9.78
C HIS A 11 7.06 11.39 9.99
N LEU A 12 7.68 12.48 9.50
CA LEU A 12 9.11 12.72 9.67
C LEU A 12 9.49 12.85 11.14
N ALA A 13 8.68 13.55 11.94
CA ALA A 13 8.90 13.69 13.39
C ALA A 13 8.90 12.32 14.09
N ARG A 14 7.94 11.45 13.76
CA ARG A 14 7.88 10.08 14.31
C ARG A 14 9.08 9.23 13.91
N VAL A 15 9.58 9.38 12.69
CA VAL A 15 10.78 8.66 12.24
C VAL A 15 12.01 9.11 13.02
N VAL A 16 12.17 10.42 13.24
CA VAL A 16 13.26 10.97 14.05
C VAL A 16 13.18 10.43 15.49
N GLU A 17 12.00 10.45 16.10
CA GLU A 17 11.78 9.91 17.45
C GLU A 17 12.10 8.41 17.54
N ALA A 18 11.69 7.61 16.55
CA ALA A 18 11.97 6.17 16.53
C ALA A 18 13.47 5.87 16.41
N ILE A 19 14.19 6.65 15.60
CA ILE A 19 15.64 6.51 15.43
C ILE A 19 16.36 6.90 16.73
N ASP A 20 16.01 8.04 17.32
CA ASP A 20 16.62 8.49 18.57
C ASP A 20 16.30 7.54 19.74
N ALA A 21 15.11 6.95 19.79
CA ALA A 21 14.76 5.94 20.80
C ALA A 21 15.61 4.67 20.68
N GLN A 22 16.00 4.28 19.46
CA GLN A 22 16.73 3.04 19.22
C GLN A 22 18.25 3.19 19.29
N PHE A 23 18.78 4.34 18.88
CA PHE A 23 20.23 4.58 18.76
C PHE A 23 20.77 5.63 19.73
N GLY A 24 19.89 6.26 20.53
CA GLY A 24 20.22 7.29 21.50
C GLY A 24 19.84 8.69 21.03
N GLU A 25 19.61 9.57 22.01
CA GLU A 25 19.12 10.93 21.75
C GLU A 25 20.07 11.74 20.84
N GLY A 26 19.49 12.38 19.81
CA GLY A 26 20.23 13.18 18.84
C GLY A 26 21.02 12.39 17.80
N PHE A 27 20.87 11.07 17.75
CA PHE A 27 21.48 10.24 16.72
C PHE A 27 20.94 10.56 15.32
N ALA A 28 19.63 10.79 15.19
CA ALA A 28 18.99 11.15 13.92
C ALA A 28 19.53 12.48 13.36
N ARG A 29 19.74 13.49 14.22
CA ARG A 29 20.33 14.78 13.82
C ARG A 29 21.77 14.65 13.34
N LYS A 30 22.53 13.71 13.89
CA LYS A 30 23.94 13.47 13.52
C LYS A 30 24.08 12.67 12.22
N ASN A 31 23.02 11.98 11.80
CA ASN A 31 23.03 11.09 10.63
C ASN A 31 21.81 11.34 9.71
N PRO A 32 21.69 12.54 9.11
CA PRO A 32 20.53 12.90 8.29
C PRO A 32 20.35 11.99 7.05
N GLU A 33 21.43 11.45 6.50
CA GLU A 33 21.42 10.50 5.39
C GLU A 33 20.78 9.15 5.75
N LEU A 34 20.93 8.70 7.00
CA LEU A 34 20.27 7.50 7.52
C LEU A 34 18.77 7.73 7.67
N VAL A 35 18.37 8.90 8.17
CA VAL A 35 16.95 9.29 8.23
C VAL A 35 16.35 9.34 6.82
N ALA A 36 17.03 9.94 5.86
CA ALA A 36 16.57 10.04 4.49
C ALA A 36 16.42 8.67 3.80
N SER A 37 17.39 7.77 3.97
CA SER A 37 17.32 6.42 3.41
C SER A 37 16.19 5.61 4.04
N LEU A 38 15.96 5.72 5.36
CA LEU A 38 14.86 5.05 6.03
C LEU A 38 13.49 5.55 5.58
N VAL A 39 13.31 6.87 5.47
CA VAL A 39 12.07 7.47 4.93
C VAL A 39 11.84 7.02 3.48
N GLN A 40 12.89 6.97 2.66
CA GLN A 40 12.81 6.51 1.28
C GLN A 40 12.40 5.03 1.20
N SER A 41 13.03 4.16 1.98
CA SER A 41 12.70 2.74 2.06
C SER A 41 11.26 2.52 2.53
N ALA A 42 10.81 3.21 3.58
CA ALA A 42 9.44 3.13 4.08
C ALA A 42 8.41 3.58 3.02
N THR A 43 8.74 4.62 2.25
CA THR A 43 7.87 5.10 1.16
C THR A 43 7.77 4.07 0.04
N ILE A 44 8.89 3.44 -0.35
CA ILE A 44 8.90 2.37 -1.36
C ILE A 44 8.07 1.17 -0.87
N GLU A 45 8.26 0.75 0.37
CA GLU A 45 7.52 -0.37 0.95
C GLU A 45 6.01 -0.09 1.00
N ALA A 46 5.61 1.12 1.38
CA ALA A 46 4.21 1.55 1.36
C ALA A 46 3.62 1.55 -0.07
N ALA A 47 4.39 2.01 -1.06
CA ALA A 47 3.98 2.00 -2.46
C ALA A 47 3.83 0.56 -2.99
N VAL A 48 4.77 -0.33 -2.67
CA VAL A 48 4.72 -1.75 -3.03
C VAL A 48 3.54 -2.45 -2.38
N SER A 49 3.31 -2.22 -1.08
CA SER A 49 2.17 -2.78 -0.33
C SER A 49 0.82 -2.33 -0.93
N THR A 50 0.72 -1.06 -1.30
CA THR A 50 -0.46 -0.50 -1.97
C THR A 50 -0.68 -1.16 -3.33
N GLY A 51 0.38 -1.32 -4.14
CA GLY A 51 0.32 -2.00 -5.42
C GLY A 51 -0.09 -3.46 -5.30
N TYR A 52 0.48 -4.19 -4.33
CA TYR A 52 0.14 -5.59 -4.07
C TYR A 52 -1.32 -5.76 -3.66
N THR A 53 -1.83 -4.86 -2.82
CA THR A 53 -3.23 -4.85 -2.39
C THR A 53 -4.18 -4.59 -3.56
N ALA A 54 -3.89 -3.57 -4.38
CA ALA A 54 -4.68 -3.26 -5.57
C ALA A 54 -4.69 -4.43 -6.56
N HIS A 55 -3.54 -5.10 -6.74
CA HIS A 55 -3.43 -6.27 -7.60
C HIS A 55 -4.28 -7.45 -7.11
N ARG A 56 -4.27 -7.75 -5.81
CA ARG A 56 -5.15 -8.79 -5.24
C ARG A 56 -6.62 -8.47 -5.43
N GLN A 57 -7.02 -7.22 -5.18
CA GLN A 57 -8.40 -6.79 -5.38
C GLN A 57 -8.86 -6.95 -6.84
N ALA A 58 -7.97 -6.66 -7.79
CA ALA A 58 -8.25 -6.86 -9.21
C ALA A 58 -8.43 -8.34 -9.57
N LEU A 59 -7.58 -9.23 -9.02
CA LEU A 59 -7.69 -10.68 -9.22
C LEU A 59 -8.99 -11.23 -8.61
N ASP A 60 -9.34 -10.82 -7.39
CA ASP A 60 -10.57 -11.25 -6.72
C ASP A 60 -11.81 -10.80 -7.52
N LEU A 61 -11.81 -9.57 -8.04
CA LEU A 61 -12.88 -9.07 -8.90
C LEU A 61 -12.99 -9.86 -10.20
N ALA A 62 -11.85 -10.14 -10.85
CA ALA A 62 -11.82 -10.94 -12.08
C ALA A 62 -12.35 -12.35 -11.85
N GLN A 63 -11.98 -12.99 -10.73
CA GLN A 63 -12.50 -14.29 -10.34
C GLN A 63 -14.01 -14.26 -10.15
N LYS A 64 -14.53 -13.26 -9.42
CA LYS A 64 -15.96 -13.09 -9.18
C LYS A 64 -16.74 -12.91 -10.50
N ILE A 65 -16.27 -12.04 -11.39
CA ILE A 65 -16.89 -11.83 -12.70
C ILE A 65 -16.88 -13.12 -13.53
N GLY A 66 -15.77 -13.87 -13.50
CA GLY A 66 -15.67 -15.16 -14.18
C GLY A 66 -16.71 -16.16 -13.69
N THR A 67 -16.87 -16.30 -12.37
CA THR A 67 -17.87 -17.18 -11.77
C THR A 67 -19.30 -16.75 -12.14
N GLU A 68 -19.63 -15.46 -11.98
CA GLU A 68 -20.97 -14.94 -12.30
C GLU A 68 -21.31 -15.10 -13.80
N THR A 69 -20.33 -14.90 -14.67
CA THR A 69 -20.49 -15.07 -16.13
C THR A 69 -20.74 -16.53 -16.47
N CYS A 70 -19.93 -17.46 -15.95
CA CYS A 70 -20.11 -18.90 -16.17
C CYS A 70 -21.46 -19.38 -15.64
N GLU A 71 -21.88 -18.95 -14.45
CA GLU A 71 -23.20 -19.26 -13.91
C GLU A 71 -24.33 -18.74 -14.79
N THR A 72 -24.19 -17.53 -15.31
CA THR A 72 -25.19 -16.92 -16.20
C THR A 72 -25.30 -17.69 -17.51
N ILE A 73 -24.18 -18.08 -18.12
CA ILE A 73 -24.15 -18.91 -19.33
C ILE A 73 -24.84 -20.26 -19.07
N LEU A 74 -24.56 -20.92 -17.94
CA LEU A 74 -25.18 -22.19 -17.59
C LEU A 74 -26.70 -22.07 -17.37
N LYS A 75 -27.17 -20.98 -16.76
CA LYS A 75 -28.61 -20.68 -16.60
C LYS A 75 -29.31 -20.44 -17.93
N LEU A 76 -28.60 -19.90 -18.92
CA LEU A 76 -29.12 -19.64 -20.27
C LEU A 76 -29.07 -20.88 -21.18
N LYS A 77 -28.26 -21.89 -20.84
CA LYS A 77 -28.09 -23.13 -21.62
C LYS A 77 -29.41 -23.78 -22.09
N PRO A 78 -30.48 -23.90 -21.29
CA PRO A 78 -31.75 -24.50 -21.72
C PRO A 78 -32.53 -23.67 -22.74
N ARG A 79 -32.27 -22.36 -22.86
CA ARG A 79 -32.99 -21.45 -23.79
C ARG A 79 -32.24 -21.20 -25.10
N ILE A 80 -30.92 -21.45 -25.13
CA ILE A 80 -30.06 -21.14 -26.29
C ILE A 80 -29.63 -22.42 -27.02
N PHE A 81 -29.53 -23.55 -26.32
CA PHE A 81 -29.04 -24.84 -26.87
C PHE A 81 -30.07 -25.97 -26.76
N GLY A 82 -31.34 -25.65 -26.49
CA GLY A 82 -32.47 -26.58 -26.42
C GLY A 82 -33.51 -26.26 -27.47
#